data_AF-K1RFR1-F1
#
_entry.id   AF-K1RFR1-F1
#
_cell.length_a   1.000
_cell.length_b   1.000
_cell.length_c   1.000
_cell.angle_alpha   90.00
_cell.angle_beta   90.00
_cell.angle_gamma   90.00
#
_symmetry.space_group_name_H-M   'P 1'
#
loop_
_entity.id
_entity.type
_entity.pdbx_description
1 polymer ?
#
loop_
_entity_poly.entity_id
_entity_poly.type
_entity_poly.pdbx_seq_one_letter_code
_entity_poly.pdbx_strand_id
1 'polypeptide(L)'
;MASAPSDRLPSKKGWRNILNLVFSVRNLLTIVITPIILLPILLLVEGNEAKCAYCIIVMAVYWITEALPIAVTSLLPIILFPMVGLLSAKDVSNKYLNDTAMLFVGGLIVASAIEYWNIHKRLALRVLMLVGSEPRWLMFGMMLPTWFLSMWISNTATTAMMIPIANAVLVQLKETKDIENSDAAEDVELTEQNGVTIIRDEKRNTSRKIRENEIESPEYLRMCKALSLGIAYAANCGGVASLTGTNPNVIMKGVADKRSTNSPEQAQRVKAVIRREYKNLGPVSFAQGAVIVHFVILAVLWITRDLGGAGGWGRIFPPKTVTDSTPSILVSISLFLFPAVLPWKFSDRYNGKSVPALLPWKAAEKMVPWGVVLLLGGGFALAHGSQVSGLSDWLGCELRVFKDFEPWVMNLVLCYIVAAATEVTSNTAICSLMMPIMSELAMTLGVNPLYFMFPTAIATSFAFMLPVATPPNAVVFSYGYVKVADMAMAGFIINIVAVLVLVLATETWGDAIFGFHTLPAAFKTLNVTASNSTLKC
;
A
#
# COMPACT_ATOMS: atom_id res chain seq x y z
N MET A 1 16.09 71.59 12.56
CA MET A 1 16.55 70.25 12.14
C MET A 1 15.63 69.21 12.79
N ALA A 2 14.59 68.79 12.08
CA ALA A 2 13.70 67.72 12.52
C ALA A 2 14.35 66.38 12.16
N SER A 3 14.56 65.52 13.16
CA SER A 3 15.15 64.19 13.03
C SER A 3 14.19 63.23 12.31
N ALA A 4 14.74 62.49 11.34
CA ALA A 4 14.05 61.45 10.59
C ALA A 4 13.56 60.30 11.50
N PRO A 5 12.44 59.64 11.18
CA PRO A 5 12.01 58.45 11.90
C PRO A 5 12.89 57.26 11.47
N SER A 6 13.46 56.57 12.46
CA SER A 6 14.23 55.35 12.28
C SER A 6 13.34 54.19 11.84
N ASP A 7 13.71 53.58 10.70
CA ASP A 7 13.16 52.33 10.21
C ASP A 7 13.34 51.23 11.26
N ARG A 8 12.23 50.83 11.91
CA ARG A 8 12.21 49.68 12.82
C ARG A 8 12.23 48.40 12.00
N LEU A 9 13.40 47.77 11.92
CA LEU A 9 13.51 46.36 11.53
C LEU A 9 12.59 45.49 12.41
N PRO A 10 11.76 44.59 11.84
CA PRO A 10 10.79 43.82 12.62
C PRO A 10 11.49 42.89 13.62
N SER A 11 11.04 42.96 14.88
CA SER A 11 11.57 42.16 15.99
C SER A 11 11.53 40.63 15.71
N LYS A 12 12.49 39.87 16.24
CA LYS A 12 12.56 38.38 16.14
C LYS A 12 11.26 37.67 16.55
N LYS A 13 10.41 38.31 17.36
CA LYS A 13 9.10 37.81 17.81
C LYS A 13 8.02 37.94 16.71
N GLY A 14 8.08 39.02 15.92
CA GLY A 14 7.23 39.22 14.74
C GLY A 14 7.52 38.19 13.65
N TRP A 15 8.80 37.90 13.39
CA TRP A 15 9.21 36.85 12.44
C TRP A 15 8.70 35.46 12.84
N ARG A 16 8.76 35.10 14.13
CA ARG A 16 8.21 33.82 14.61
C ARG A 16 6.69 33.75 14.48
N ASN A 17 5.98 34.84 14.74
CA ASN A 17 4.52 34.88 14.57
C ASN A 17 4.12 34.81 13.09
N ILE A 18 4.86 35.48 12.20
CA ILE A 18 4.66 35.40 10.75
C ILE A 18 4.97 33.98 10.26
N LEU A 19 6.07 33.36 10.72
CA LEU A 19 6.39 31.97 10.37
C LEU A 19 5.32 30.99 10.85
N ASN A 20 4.79 31.17 12.06
CA ASN A 20 3.70 30.33 12.58
C ASN A 20 2.39 30.55 11.81
N LEU A 21 2.09 31.79 11.40
CA LEU A 21 0.94 32.11 10.56
C LEU A 21 1.10 31.48 9.17
N VAL A 22 2.25 31.68 8.52
CA VAL A 22 2.60 31.09 7.22
C VAL A 22 2.53 29.57 7.28
N PHE A 23 2.97 28.96 8.38
CA PHE A 23 2.86 27.51 8.59
C PHE A 23 1.40 27.08 8.76
N SER A 24 0.56 27.87 9.44
CA SER A 24 -0.88 27.63 9.58
C SER A 24 -1.66 27.78 8.27
N VAL A 25 -1.30 28.75 7.42
CA VAL A 25 -1.95 28.95 6.11
C VAL A 25 -1.18 28.30 4.95
N ARG A 26 -0.16 27.48 5.22
CA ARG A 26 0.73 26.89 4.21
C ARG A 26 -0.03 26.20 3.09
N ASN A 27 -1.04 25.39 3.43
CA ASN A 27 -1.81 24.66 2.43
C ASN A 27 -2.61 25.61 1.54
N LEU A 28 -3.21 26.66 2.12
CA LEU A 28 -3.93 27.69 1.36
C LEU A 28 -2.98 28.47 0.45
N LEU A 29 -1.79 28.82 0.96
CA LEU A 29 -0.75 29.47 0.17
C LEU A 29 -0.32 28.57 -0.98
N THR A 30 -0.05 27.29 -0.77
CA THR A 30 0.29 26.34 -1.85
C THR A 30 -0.83 26.25 -2.88
N ILE A 31 -2.10 26.15 -2.45
CA ILE A 31 -3.24 26.08 -3.37
C ILE A 31 -3.33 27.33 -4.25
N VAL A 32 -3.18 28.53 -3.70
CA VAL A 32 -3.33 29.77 -4.48
C VAL A 32 -2.08 30.10 -5.28
N ILE A 33 -0.89 29.94 -4.68
CA ILE A 33 0.38 30.37 -5.28
C ILE A 33 0.81 29.44 -6.41
N THR A 34 0.62 28.12 -6.29
CA THR A 34 1.09 27.16 -7.32
C THR A 34 0.50 27.43 -8.71
N PRO A 35 -0.83 27.57 -8.89
CA PRO A 35 -1.44 27.93 -10.18
C PRO A 35 -0.93 29.26 -10.73
N ILE A 36 -0.64 30.24 -9.87
CA ILE A 36 -0.16 31.59 -10.26
C ILE A 36 1.30 31.51 -10.73
N ILE A 37 2.15 30.80 -10.00
CA ILE A 37 3.56 30.61 -10.38
C ILE A 37 3.68 29.84 -11.69
N LEU A 38 2.79 28.88 -11.94
CA LEU A 38 2.79 28.07 -13.16
C LEU A 38 2.03 28.72 -14.33
N LEU A 39 1.31 29.84 -14.09
CA LEU A 39 0.57 30.58 -15.12
C LEU A 39 1.43 31.01 -16.32
N PRO A 40 2.72 31.39 -16.18
CA PRO A 40 3.58 31.68 -17.31
C PRO A 40 3.69 30.52 -18.30
N ILE A 41 3.54 29.26 -17.88
CA ILE A 41 3.55 28.10 -18.79
C ILE A 41 2.36 28.19 -19.76
N LEU A 42 1.19 28.61 -19.28
CA LEU A 42 -0.01 28.78 -20.11
C LEU A 42 0.06 30.00 -21.04
N LEU A 43 0.80 31.05 -20.63
CA LEU A 43 0.85 32.32 -21.37
C LEU A 43 2.03 32.42 -22.34
N LEU A 44 3.15 31.77 -22.04
CA LEU A 44 4.39 31.89 -22.81
C LEU A 44 4.62 30.74 -23.79
N VAL A 45 4.04 29.55 -23.52
CA VAL A 45 4.18 28.37 -24.37
C VAL A 45 2.85 28.10 -25.05
N GLU A 46 2.77 28.44 -26.34
CA GLU A 46 1.60 28.12 -27.15
C GLU A 46 1.60 26.63 -27.51
N GLY A 47 0.56 25.91 -27.09
CA GLY A 47 0.41 24.47 -27.37
C GLY A 47 -0.65 23.82 -26.49
N ASN A 48 -1.24 22.73 -26.98
CA ASN A 48 -2.13 21.92 -26.13
C ASN A 48 -1.33 21.12 -25.10
N GLU A 49 -0.08 20.83 -25.41
CA GLU A 49 0.94 20.18 -24.59
C GLU A 49 1.19 20.97 -23.31
N ALA A 50 1.41 22.29 -23.43
CA ALA A 50 1.65 23.19 -22.30
C ALA A 50 0.43 23.29 -21.37
N LYS A 51 -0.79 23.31 -21.93
CA LYS A 51 -2.05 23.29 -21.15
C LYS A 51 -2.19 22.02 -20.33
N CYS A 52 -1.86 20.86 -20.92
CA CYS A 52 -1.89 19.59 -20.20
C CYS A 52 -0.79 19.53 -19.13
N ALA A 53 0.43 19.95 -19.47
CA ALA A 53 1.57 20.00 -18.55
C ALA A 53 1.28 20.87 -17.33
N TYR A 54 0.66 22.04 -17.53
CA TYR A 54 0.20 22.91 -16.45
C TYR A 54 -0.71 22.15 -15.47
N CYS A 55 -1.74 21.46 -15.98
CA CYS A 55 -2.68 20.70 -15.15
C CYS A 55 -1.97 19.59 -14.36
N ILE A 56 -1.09 18.83 -15.02
CA ILE A 56 -0.33 17.74 -14.41
C ILE A 56 0.61 18.27 -13.32
N ILE A 57 1.35 19.36 -13.58
CA ILE A 57 2.30 19.91 -12.61
C ILE A 57 1.57 20.50 -11.40
N VAL A 58 0.46 21.23 -11.60
CA VAL A 58 -0.38 21.72 -10.49
C VAL A 58 -0.85 20.56 -9.62
N MET A 59 -1.37 19.50 -10.23
CA MET A 59 -1.82 18.31 -9.50
C MET A 59 -0.67 17.58 -8.82
N ALA A 60 0.48 17.44 -9.47
CA ALA A 60 1.67 16.83 -8.89
C ALA A 60 2.12 17.59 -7.64
N VAL A 61 2.20 18.92 -7.70
CA VAL A 61 2.53 19.73 -6.53
C VAL A 61 1.51 19.53 -5.41
N TYR A 62 0.21 19.51 -5.71
CA TYR A 62 -0.81 19.29 -4.67
C TYR A 62 -0.78 17.88 -4.08
N TRP A 63 -0.43 16.85 -4.86
CA TRP A 63 -0.26 15.49 -4.37
C TRP A 63 1.01 15.35 -3.52
N ILE A 64 2.12 15.95 -3.93
CA ILE A 64 3.40 15.91 -3.19
C ILE A 64 3.30 16.69 -1.87
N THR A 65 2.65 17.87 -1.91
CA THR A 65 2.51 18.73 -0.73
C THR A 65 1.32 18.37 0.17
N GLU A 66 0.46 17.47 -0.29
CA GLU A 66 -0.83 17.14 0.32
C GLU A 66 -1.64 18.39 0.71
N ALA A 67 -1.57 19.45 -0.11
CA ALA A 67 -2.25 20.71 0.18
C ALA A 67 -3.78 20.53 0.20
N LEU A 68 -4.28 19.57 -0.59
CA LEU A 68 -5.67 19.09 -0.61
C LEU A 68 -5.68 17.56 -0.39
N PRO A 69 -6.78 17.00 0.17
CA PRO A 69 -6.94 15.56 0.25
C PRO A 69 -6.78 14.93 -1.14
N ILE A 70 -6.09 13.79 -1.22
CA ILE A 70 -5.70 13.16 -2.50
C ILE A 70 -6.91 12.95 -3.44
N ALA A 71 -8.05 12.55 -2.88
CA ALA A 71 -9.31 12.38 -3.62
C ALA A 71 -9.83 13.69 -4.23
N VAL A 72 -9.71 14.81 -3.52
CA VAL A 72 -10.15 16.15 -3.98
C VAL A 72 -9.23 16.66 -5.08
N THR A 73 -7.91 16.53 -4.90
CA THR A 73 -6.93 16.84 -5.96
C THR A 73 -7.22 16.02 -7.22
N SER A 74 -7.61 14.77 -7.04
CA SER A 74 -7.93 13.87 -8.16
C SER A 74 -9.17 14.27 -8.93
N LEU A 75 -10.03 15.17 -8.43
CA LEU A 75 -11.18 15.71 -9.16
C LEU A 75 -10.81 16.95 -10.01
N LEU A 76 -9.63 17.53 -9.80
CA LEU A 76 -9.19 18.73 -10.52
C LEU A 76 -9.17 18.59 -12.05
N PRO A 77 -8.85 17.44 -12.68
CA PRO A 77 -8.95 17.29 -14.13
C PRO A 77 -10.32 17.69 -14.69
N ILE A 78 -11.40 17.41 -13.96
CA ILE A 78 -12.78 17.74 -14.36
C ILE A 78 -12.99 19.26 -14.46
N ILE A 79 -12.23 20.04 -13.69
CA ILE A 79 -12.32 21.50 -13.68
C ILE A 79 -11.25 22.09 -14.60
N LEU A 80 -9.99 21.69 -14.43
CA LEU A 80 -8.85 22.29 -15.09
C LEU A 80 -8.85 22.03 -16.59
N PHE A 81 -9.09 20.79 -17.05
CA PHE A 81 -9.05 20.49 -18.49
C PHE A 81 -10.10 21.25 -19.31
N PRO A 82 -11.37 21.38 -18.86
CA PRO A 82 -12.32 22.25 -19.55
C PRO A 82 -11.97 23.74 -19.44
N MET A 83 -11.46 24.20 -18.29
CA MET A 83 -11.11 25.62 -18.09
C MET A 83 -9.96 26.09 -18.99
N VAL A 84 -8.94 25.24 -19.20
CA VAL A 84 -7.85 25.55 -20.14
C VAL A 84 -8.24 25.28 -21.60
N GLY A 85 -9.44 24.74 -21.84
CA GLY A 85 -9.95 24.42 -23.18
C GLY A 85 -9.29 23.20 -23.83
N LEU A 86 -8.86 22.22 -23.04
CA LEU A 86 -8.21 21.00 -23.55
C LEU A 86 -9.21 19.87 -23.84
N LEU A 87 -10.08 19.55 -22.89
CA LEU A 87 -11.10 18.49 -23.02
C LEU A 87 -12.45 18.99 -22.52
N SER A 88 -13.54 18.46 -23.08
CA SER A 88 -14.87 18.76 -22.57
C SER A 88 -15.09 18.10 -21.20
N ALA A 89 -15.90 18.72 -20.33
CA ALA A 89 -16.22 18.14 -19.02
C ALA A 89 -16.80 16.72 -19.13
N LYS A 90 -17.60 16.47 -20.18
CA LYS A 90 -18.20 15.15 -20.47
C LYS A 90 -17.13 14.10 -20.74
N ASP A 91 -16.13 14.42 -21.56
CA ASP A 91 -15.07 13.47 -21.94
C ASP A 91 -14.19 13.11 -20.74
N VAL A 92 -13.89 14.11 -19.90
CA VAL A 92 -13.12 13.90 -18.67
C VAL A 92 -13.91 13.06 -17.66
N SER A 93 -15.19 13.38 -17.41
CA SER A 93 -16.01 12.62 -16.46
C SER A 93 -16.17 11.15 -16.84
N ASN A 94 -16.25 10.83 -18.14
CA ASN A 94 -16.31 9.44 -18.62
C ASN A 94 -15.07 8.61 -18.27
N LYS A 95 -13.93 9.23 -17.94
CA LYS A 95 -12.72 8.51 -17.51
C LYS A 95 -12.76 8.04 -16.06
N TYR A 96 -13.61 8.63 -15.22
CA TYR A 96 -13.75 8.24 -13.81
C TYR A 96 -14.56 6.95 -13.62
N LEU A 97 -15.53 6.70 -14.49
CA LEU A 97 -16.41 5.52 -14.41
C LEU A 97 -16.13 4.55 -15.57
N ASN A 98 -14.86 4.25 -15.80
CA ASN A 98 -14.46 3.30 -16.82
C ASN A 98 -14.50 1.84 -16.32
N ASP A 99 -14.28 0.89 -17.22
CA ASP A 99 -14.32 -0.55 -16.93
C ASP A 99 -13.37 -0.95 -15.79
N THR A 100 -12.13 -0.46 -15.82
CA THR A 100 -11.12 -0.73 -14.79
C THR A 100 -11.53 -0.14 -13.43
N ALA A 101 -12.12 1.06 -13.41
CA ALA A 101 -12.62 1.66 -12.18
C ALA A 101 -13.77 0.84 -11.58
N MET A 102 -14.68 0.32 -12.41
CA MET A 102 -15.76 -0.56 -11.94
C MET A 102 -15.24 -1.90 -11.41
N LEU A 103 -14.22 -2.48 -12.05
CA LEU A 103 -13.53 -3.66 -11.54
C LEU A 103 -13.00 -3.42 -10.12
N PHE A 104 -12.33 -2.28 -9.90
CA PHE A 104 -11.80 -1.88 -8.60
C PHE A 104 -12.89 -1.65 -7.56
N VAL A 105 -13.98 -0.96 -7.92
CA VAL A 105 -15.13 -0.75 -7.00
C VAL A 105 -15.67 -2.09 -6.51
N GLY A 106 -15.87 -3.06 -7.42
CA GLY A 106 -16.38 -4.36 -7.02
C GLY A 106 -15.42 -5.14 -6.12
N GLY A 107 -14.12 -5.08 -6.43
CA GLY A 107 -13.07 -5.68 -5.59
C GLY A 107 -13.02 -5.09 -4.17
N LEU A 108 -13.10 -3.76 -4.05
CA LEU A 108 -13.14 -3.07 -2.76
C LEU A 108 -14.38 -3.43 -1.94
N ILE A 109 -15.55 -3.57 -2.56
CA ILE A 109 -16.78 -4.00 -1.86
C ILE A 109 -16.63 -5.43 -1.32
N VAL A 110 -16.09 -6.36 -2.13
CA VAL A 110 -15.87 -7.73 -1.70
C VAL A 110 -14.84 -7.79 -0.57
N ALA A 111 -13.77 -6.99 -0.65
CA ALA A 111 -12.79 -6.83 0.42
C ALA A 111 -13.42 -6.29 1.72
N SER A 112 -14.26 -5.27 1.62
CA SER A 112 -14.99 -4.73 2.79
C SER A 112 -15.92 -5.77 3.43
N ALA A 113 -16.50 -6.70 2.66
CA ALA A 113 -17.28 -7.80 3.23
C ALA A 113 -16.41 -8.80 4.02
N ILE A 114 -15.20 -9.11 3.52
CA ILE A 114 -14.21 -9.93 4.24
C ILE A 114 -13.77 -9.25 5.54
N GLU A 115 -13.65 -7.93 5.51
CA GLU A 115 -13.32 -7.11 6.66
C GLU A 115 -14.47 -7.10 7.69
N TYR A 116 -15.70 -6.80 7.24
CA TYR A 116 -16.90 -6.72 8.08
C TYR A 116 -17.14 -7.99 8.92
N TRP A 117 -16.89 -9.17 8.35
CA TRP A 117 -17.05 -10.45 9.04
C TRP A 117 -15.81 -10.96 9.78
N ASN A 118 -14.73 -10.15 9.86
CA ASN A 118 -13.47 -10.49 10.52
C ASN A 118 -12.84 -11.82 10.03
N ILE A 119 -13.09 -12.18 8.76
CA ILE A 119 -12.59 -13.44 8.16
C ILE A 119 -11.06 -13.40 8.08
N HIS A 120 -10.54 -12.25 7.66
CA HIS A 120 -9.12 -11.95 7.60
C HIS A 120 -8.41 -12.13 8.95
N LYS A 121 -8.96 -11.61 10.05
CA LYS A 121 -8.42 -11.83 11.42
C LYS A 121 -8.41 -13.31 11.79
N ARG A 122 -9.47 -14.06 11.46
CA ARG A 122 -9.55 -15.51 11.73
C ARG A 122 -8.49 -16.29 10.94
N LEU A 123 -8.25 -15.92 9.68
CA LEU A 123 -7.23 -16.54 8.84
C LEU A 123 -5.82 -16.27 9.37
N ALA A 124 -5.50 -15.00 9.70
CA ALA A 124 -4.21 -14.63 10.26
C ALA A 124 -3.89 -15.40 11.55
N LEU A 125 -4.84 -15.48 12.49
CA LEU A 125 -4.66 -16.23 13.73
C LEU A 125 -4.53 -17.75 13.49
N ARG A 126 -5.21 -18.32 12.49
CA ARG A 126 -5.01 -19.74 12.12
C ARG A 126 -3.61 -20.00 11.62
N VAL A 127 -3.10 -19.15 10.72
CA VAL A 127 -1.72 -19.28 10.21
C VAL A 127 -0.72 -19.16 11.36
N LEU A 128 -0.92 -18.20 12.27
CA LEU A 128 -0.07 -18.04 13.45
C LEU A 128 -0.11 -19.21 14.44
N MET A 129 -1.22 -19.96 14.52
CA MET A 129 -1.26 -21.19 15.33
C MET A 129 -0.55 -22.37 14.65
N LEU A 130 -0.51 -22.39 13.32
CA LEU A 130 0.18 -23.42 12.53
C LEU A 130 1.70 -23.20 12.50
N VAL A 131 2.10 -21.94 12.36
CA VAL A 131 3.49 -21.53 12.34
C VAL A 131 4.01 -21.55 13.78
N GLY A 132 5.10 -22.28 14.02
CA GLY A 132 5.63 -22.55 15.36
C GLY A 132 5.99 -21.30 16.17
N SER A 133 6.45 -21.51 17.39
CA SER A 133 6.70 -20.45 18.39
C SER A 133 8.13 -19.92 18.42
N GLU A 134 9.00 -20.36 17.50
CA GLU A 134 10.35 -19.80 17.40
C GLU A 134 10.28 -18.41 16.77
N PRO A 135 11.16 -17.45 17.12
CA PRO A 135 11.08 -16.06 16.66
C PRO A 135 11.10 -15.92 15.13
N ARG A 136 11.89 -16.75 14.43
CA ARG A 136 11.95 -16.81 12.96
C ARG A 136 10.62 -17.22 12.32
N TRP A 137 9.99 -18.25 12.87
CA TRP A 137 8.69 -18.73 12.42
C TRP A 137 7.62 -17.74 12.82
N LEU A 138 7.69 -17.13 14.00
CA LEU A 138 6.76 -16.08 14.41
C LEU A 138 6.79 -14.87 13.47
N MET A 139 7.99 -14.38 13.11
CA MET A 139 8.13 -13.31 12.12
C MET A 139 7.51 -13.72 10.78
N PHE A 140 7.82 -14.91 10.28
CA PHE A 140 7.21 -15.43 9.05
C PHE A 140 5.68 -15.56 9.15
N GLY A 141 5.19 -16.06 10.28
CA GLY A 141 3.77 -16.25 10.58
C GLY A 141 3.01 -14.94 10.71
N MET A 142 3.70 -13.82 10.99
CA MET A 142 3.12 -12.48 10.95
C MET A 142 3.23 -11.87 9.55
N MET A 143 4.37 -12.00 8.87
CA MET A 143 4.60 -11.41 7.55
C MET A 143 3.75 -12.07 6.45
N LEU A 144 3.64 -13.40 6.41
CA LEU A 144 2.92 -14.11 5.35
C LEU A 144 1.42 -13.78 5.32
N PRO A 145 0.68 -13.83 6.45
CA PRO A 145 -0.71 -13.37 6.47
C PRO A 145 -0.83 -11.88 6.19
N THR A 146 0.08 -11.04 6.68
CA THR A 146 0.07 -9.61 6.39
C THR A 146 0.17 -9.37 4.88
N TRP A 147 1.12 -10.01 4.22
CA TRP A 147 1.30 -9.95 2.77
C TRP A 147 0.05 -10.44 2.02
N PHE A 148 -0.48 -11.60 2.39
CA PHE A 148 -1.67 -12.16 1.74
C PHE A 148 -2.91 -11.28 1.94
N LEU A 149 -3.14 -10.78 3.15
CA LEU A 149 -4.28 -9.92 3.44
C LEU A 149 -4.18 -8.57 2.71
N SER A 150 -2.97 -8.04 2.57
CA SER A 150 -2.74 -6.77 1.88
C SER A 150 -2.93 -6.83 0.36
N MET A 151 -3.06 -8.02 -0.23
CA MET A 151 -3.47 -8.17 -1.64
C MET A 151 -4.94 -7.73 -1.84
N TRP A 152 -5.77 -7.92 -0.82
CA TRP A 152 -7.22 -7.77 -0.93
C TRP A 152 -7.74 -6.60 -0.10
N ILE A 153 -7.09 -6.32 1.03
CA ILE A 153 -7.41 -5.24 1.97
C ILE A 153 -6.38 -4.13 1.80
N SER A 154 -6.76 -2.87 2.04
CA SER A 154 -5.80 -1.76 2.01
C SER A 154 -4.59 -2.01 2.93
N ASN A 155 -3.39 -1.63 2.48
CA ASN A 155 -2.15 -1.83 3.23
C ASN A 155 -2.21 -1.24 4.64
N THR A 156 -2.85 -0.07 4.78
CA THR A 156 -3.08 0.60 6.07
C THR A 156 -3.92 -0.23 7.02
N ALA A 157 -5.09 -0.72 6.57
CA ALA A 157 -6.00 -1.49 7.41
C ALA A 157 -5.38 -2.83 7.83
N THR A 158 -4.67 -3.49 6.91
CA THR A 158 -3.94 -4.72 7.19
C THR A 158 -2.87 -4.52 8.28
N THR A 159 -2.10 -3.44 8.18
CA THR A 159 -1.06 -3.10 9.18
C THR A 159 -1.68 -2.74 10.53
N ALA A 160 -2.71 -1.88 10.54
CA ALA A 160 -3.42 -1.48 11.76
C ALA A 160 -4.04 -2.67 12.50
N MET A 161 -4.44 -3.73 11.79
CA MET A 161 -4.90 -4.98 12.40
C MET A 161 -3.76 -5.84 12.94
N MET A 162 -2.68 -6.00 12.17
CA MET A 162 -1.60 -6.92 12.50
C MET A 162 -0.72 -6.42 13.65
N ILE A 163 -0.59 -5.11 13.85
CA ILE A 163 0.27 -4.55 14.90
C ILE A 163 -0.25 -4.82 16.32
N PRO A 164 -1.54 -4.65 16.68
CA PRO A 164 -2.04 -5.06 17.99
C PRO A 164 -1.81 -6.54 18.29
N ILE A 165 -1.95 -7.41 17.27
CA ILE A 165 -1.67 -8.85 17.39
C ILE A 165 -0.18 -9.09 17.64
N ALA A 166 0.69 -8.40 16.89
CA ALA A 166 2.13 -8.44 17.07
C ALA A 166 2.52 -8.02 18.49
N ASN A 167 1.96 -6.91 18.96
CA ASN A 167 2.24 -6.36 20.27
C ASN A 167 1.79 -7.31 21.39
N ALA A 168 0.61 -7.92 21.27
CA ALA A 168 0.14 -8.92 22.24
C ALA A 168 1.10 -10.12 22.35
N VAL A 169 1.71 -10.54 21.23
CA VAL A 169 2.72 -11.60 21.24
C VAL A 169 4.05 -11.12 21.83
N LEU A 170 4.50 -9.91 21.48
CA LEU A 170 5.75 -9.33 21.98
C LEU A 170 5.72 -9.15 23.51
N VAL A 171 4.62 -8.62 24.06
CA VAL A 171 4.43 -8.47 25.51
C VAL A 171 4.52 -9.83 26.22
N GLN A 172 3.91 -10.88 25.66
CA GLN A 172 3.97 -12.22 26.25
C GLN A 172 5.39 -12.81 26.24
N LEU A 173 6.15 -12.54 25.18
CA LEU A 173 7.55 -12.95 25.08
C LEU A 173 8.42 -12.23 26.11
N LYS A 174 8.16 -10.95 26.37
CA LYS A 174 8.85 -10.16 27.42
C LYS A 174 8.57 -10.73 28.80
N GLU A 175 7.29 -10.87 29.17
CA GLU A 175 6.88 -11.42 30.46
C GLU A 175 7.50 -12.79 30.75
N THR A 176 7.67 -13.62 29.72
CA THR A 176 8.26 -14.95 29.91
C THR A 176 9.77 -14.90 30.12
N LYS A 177 10.49 -14.03 29.40
CA LYS A 177 11.92 -13.78 29.66
C LYS A 177 12.15 -13.18 31.05
N ASP A 178 11.27 -12.29 31.50
CA ASP A 178 11.37 -11.69 32.82
C ASP A 178 11.16 -12.72 33.94
N ILE A 179 10.26 -13.70 33.72
CA ILE A 179 10.06 -14.83 34.65
C ILE A 179 11.30 -15.74 34.68
N GLU A 180 11.83 -16.15 33.52
CA GLU A 180 13.04 -16.99 33.46
C GLU A 180 14.27 -16.30 34.10
N ASN A 181 14.43 -14.99 33.90
CA ASN A 181 15.50 -14.22 34.54
C ASN A 181 15.29 -14.10 36.07
N SER A 182 14.04 -14.04 36.54
CA SER A 182 13.72 -14.01 37.97
C SER A 182 14.00 -15.36 38.62
N ASP A 183 13.61 -16.47 37.98
CA ASP A 183 13.82 -17.83 38.48
C ASP A 183 15.33 -18.17 38.49
N ALA A 184 16.07 -17.79 37.44
CA ALA A 184 17.52 -17.95 37.38
C ALA A 184 18.28 -17.08 38.40
N ALA A 185 17.72 -15.94 38.82
CA ALA A 185 18.31 -15.10 39.86
C ALA A 185 18.04 -15.65 41.28
N GLU A 186 16.90 -16.31 41.50
CA GLU A 186 16.60 -17.00 42.76
C GLU A 186 17.49 -18.24 42.95
N ASP A 187 17.79 -18.99 41.89
CA ASP A 187 18.69 -20.16 41.95
C ASP A 187 20.16 -19.80 42.28
N VAL A 188 20.59 -18.56 42.04
CA VAL A 188 21.97 -18.11 42.28
C VAL A 188 22.19 -17.60 43.72
N GLU A 189 21.14 -17.26 44.49
CA GLU A 189 21.28 -16.78 45.88
C GLU A 189 21.35 -17.90 46.96
N LEU A 190 21.37 -19.18 46.57
CA LEU A 190 21.56 -20.31 47.49
C LEU A 190 23.02 -20.74 47.57
N THR A 191 23.89 -19.89 48.14
CA THR A 191 25.18 -20.35 48.68
C THR A 191 25.22 -20.06 50.18
N GLU A 192 25.24 -21.13 50.97
CA GLU A 192 25.25 -21.08 52.43
C GLU A 192 26.44 -20.29 52.99
N GLN A 193 26.16 -19.31 53.86
CA GLN A 193 27.04 -18.97 54.96
C GLN A 193 26.26 -18.80 56.26
N ASN A 194 26.55 -19.70 57.21
CA ASN A 194 26.38 -19.55 58.66
C ASN A 194 24.98 -19.27 59.21
N GLY A 195 24.02 -20.18 58.96
CA GLY A 195 23.05 -20.62 59.96
C GLY A 195 22.13 -19.58 60.62
N VAL A 196 21.98 -18.38 60.07
CA VAL A 196 21.04 -17.36 60.55
C VAL A 196 20.22 -16.83 59.39
N THR A 197 18.95 -17.20 59.34
CA THR A 197 17.98 -16.63 58.41
C THR A 197 17.54 -15.26 58.92
N ILE A 198 18.24 -14.20 58.52
CA ILE A 198 17.75 -12.82 58.70
C ILE A 198 16.79 -12.54 57.54
N ILE A 199 15.49 -12.51 57.81
CA ILE A 199 14.50 -11.99 56.86
C ILE A 199 14.75 -10.49 56.73
N ARG A 200 15.51 -10.08 55.72
CA ARG A 200 15.76 -8.65 55.42
C ARG A 200 14.63 -8.14 54.53
N ASP A 201 13.60 -7.59 55.16
CA ASP A 201 12.41 -6.98 54.54
C ASP A 201 12.69 -5.73 53.66
N GLU A 202 13.95 -5.37 53.42
CA GLU A 202 14.33 -4.21 52.59
C GLU A 202 14.28 -4.47 51.07
N LYS A 203 14.24 -5.73 50.60
CA LYS A 203 14.26 -6.02 49.15
C LYS A 203 12.93 -5.73 48.43
N ARG A 204 11.78 -5.73 49.13
CA ARG A 204 10.46 -5.51 48.49
C ARG A 204 10.27 -4.11 47.90
N ASN A 205 10.83 -3.08 48.53
CA ASN A 205 10.73 -1.71 48.00
C ASN A 205 11.78 -1.41 46.93
N THR A 206 12.95 -2.07 46.98
CA THR A 206 14.00 -1.93 45.96
C THR A 206 13.60 -2.65 44.66
N SER A 207 13.02 -3.85 44.73
CA SER A 207 12.48 -4.55 43.56
C SER A 207 11.30 -3.83 42.91
N ARG A 208 10.57 -3.00 43.67
CA ARG A 208 9.46 -2.18 43.12
C ARG A 208 9.96 -0.89 42.47
N LYS A 209 11.05 -0.29 42.96
CA LYS A 209 11.68 0.89 42.35
C LYS A 209 12.55 0.58 41.12
N ILE A 210 13.05 -0.65 40.99
CA ILE A 210 13.80 -1.08 39.79
C ILE A 210 12.87 -1.29 38.58
N ARG A 211 11.59 -1.63 38.81
CA ARG A 211 10.60 -1.89 37.74
C ARG A 211 10.24 -0.68 36.86
N GLU A 212 10.52 0.56 37.29
CA GLU A 212 10.15 1.76 36.53
C GLU A 212 11.23 2.27 35.57
N ASN A 213 12.46 1.74 35.61
CA ASN A 213 13.58 2.20 34.77
C ASN A 213 14.45 1.05 34.22
N GLU A 214 13.88 -0.14 34.00
CA GLU A 214 14.58 -1.16 33.24
C GLU A 214 14.68 -0.74 31.77
N ILE A 215 15.89 -0.35 31.38
CA ILE A 215 16.32 -0.22 29.99
C ILE A 215 15.96 -1.55 29.31
N GLU A 216 14.96 -1.53 28.43
CA GLU A 216 14.52 -2.73 27.71
C GLU A 216 15.72 -3.44 27.09
N SER A 217 15.81 -4.76 27.25
CA SER A 217 16.94 -5.52 26.71
C SER A 217 17.12 -5.21 25.22
N PRO A 218 18.35 -4.92 24.75
CA PRO A 218 18.58 -4.52 23.36
C PRO A 218 18.13 -5.59 22.36
N GLU A 219 18.08 -6.86 22.77
CA GLU A 219 17.53 -7.97 21.98
C GLU A 219 16.01 -7.89 21.82
N TYR A 220 15.27 -7.59 22.89
CA TYR A 220 13.81 -7.42 22.83
C TYR A 220 13.44 -6.28 21.89
N LEU A 221 14.12 -5.13 22.03
CA LEU A 221 13.87 -3.98 21.16
C LEU A 221 14.19 -4.27 19.69
N ARG A 222 15.26 -5.04 19.40
CA ARG A 222 15.56 -5.49 18.03
C ARG A 222 14.46 -6.38 17.47
N MET A 223 13.91 -7.30 18.27
CA MET A 223 12.79 -8.15 17.86
C MET A 223 11.51 -7.35 17.60
N CYS A 224 11.17 -6.39 18.47
CA CYS A 224 10.03 -5.49 18.27
C CYS A 224 10.17 -4.68 16.97
N LYS A 225 11.35 -4.12 16.72
CA LYS A 225 11.66 -3.38 15.49
C LYS A 225 11.52 -4.27 14.26
N ALA A 226 12.14 -5.45 14.28
CA ALA A 226 12.13 -6.39 13.16
C ALA A 226 10.71 -6.89 12.84
N LEU A 227 9.92 -7.23 13.86
CA LEU A 227 8.55 -7.70 13.68
C LEU A 227 7.63 -6.60 13.11
N SER A 228 7.75 -5.38 13.66
CA SER A 228 6.89 -4.27 13.26
C SER A 228 7.25 -3.79 11.84
N LEU A 229 8.55 -3.61 11.53
CA LEU A 229 9.00 -3.29 10.18
C LEU A 229 8.64 -4.40 9.19
N GLY A 230 8.79 -5.68 9.58
CA GLY A 230 8.40 -6.81 8.75
C GLY A 230 6.92 -6.79 8.36
N ILE A 231 6.02 -6.39 9.27
CA ILE A 231 4.59 -6.25 8.98
C ILE A 231 4.35 -5.08 8.01
N ALA A 232 4.92 -3.90 8.25
CA ALA A 232 4.75 -2.75 7.34
C ALA A 232 5.26 -3.06 5.92
N TYR A 233 6.43 -3.68 5.81
CA TYR A 233 7.01 -4.06 4.51
C TYR A 233 6.22 -5.19 3.84
N ALA A 234 5.77 -6.18 4.60
CA ALA A 234 4.91 -7.25 4.06
C ALA A 234 3.57 -6.70 3.55
N ALA A 235 2.97 -5.70 4.22
CA ALA A 235 1.76 -5.03 3.74
C ALA A 235 2.04 -4.27 2.42
N ASN A 236 3.12 -3.49 2.37
CA ASN A 236 3.50 -2.76 1.15
C ASN A 236 3.81 -3.72 -0.03
N CYS A 237 4.48 -4.84 0.21
CA CYS A 237 4.73 -5.87 -0.81
C CYS A 237 3.49 -6.72 -1.14
N GLY A 238 2.55 -6.89 -0.20
CA GLY A 238 1.33 -7.66 -0.40
C GLY A 238 0.38 -7.02 -1.40
N GLY A 239 0.35 -5.69 -1.44
CA GLY A 239 -0.37 -4.93 -2.48
C GLY A 239 0.12 -5.20 -3.91
N VAL A 240 1.28 -5.85 -4.08
CA VAL A 240 1.91 -6.19 -5.37
C VAL A 240 1.56 -7.62 -5.84
N ALA A 241 1.00 -8.46 -4.99
CA ALA A 241 1.32 -9.89 -5.00
C ALA A 241 0.35 -10.88 -5.70
N SER A 242 -0.72 -10.43 -6.36
CA SER A 242 -1.54 -11.26 -7.26
C SER A 242 -1.43 -10.74 -8.69
N LEU A 243 -1.33 -11.55 -9.75
CA LEU A 243 -1.90 -12.89 -9.98
C LEU A 243 -0.85 -14.04 -9.87
N THR A 244 -1.05 -14.91 -8.88
CA THR A 244 -0.40 -16.22 -8.64
C THR A 244 1.12 -16.23 -8.48
N GLY A 245 1.56 -16.24 -7.21
CA GLY A 245 2.94 -16.01 -6.81
C GLY A 245 3.83 -17.24 -6.68
N THR A 246 5.04 -17.07 -6.12
CA THR A 246 5.98 -18.19 -5.92
C THR A 246 7.02 -18.02 -4.80
N ASN A 247 7.22 -19.14 -4.08
CA ASN A 247 8.36 -19.73 -3.37
C ASN A 247 9.66 -18.94 -3.06
N PRO A 248 9.83 -18.47 -1.80
CA PRO A 248 11.16 -18.15 -1.24
C PRO A 248 11.63 -19.09 -0.11
N ASN A 249 10.95 -20.21 0.15
CA ASN A 249 11.17 -21.01 1.37
C ASN A 249 12.36 -21.99 1.35
N VAL A 250 13.38 -21.81 0.51
CA VAL A 250 14.52 -22.76 0.49
C VAL A 250 15.87 -22.13 0.87
N ILE A 251 16.06 -20.82 0.75
CA ILE A 251 17.40 -20.22 0.93
C ILE A 251 17.65 -19.75 2.39
N MET A 252 16.62 -19.65 3.23
CA MET A 252 16.77 -19.30 4.67
C MET A 252 17.01 -20.51 5.59
N LYS A 253 17.22 -21.72 5.04
CA LYS A 253 17.56 -22.93 5.82
C LYS A 253 19.08 -23.09 6.08
N GLY A 254 19.91 -22.13 5.67
CA GLY A 254 21.38 -22.24 5.75
C GLY A 254 22.07 -21.55 6.93
N VAL A 255 21.45 -20.59 7.62
CA VAL A 255 22.19 -19.68 8.53
C VAL A 255 21.54 -19.46 9.91
N ALA A 256 20.36 -20.02 10.20
CA ALA A 256 19.63 -19.71 11.44
C ALA A 256 19.63 -20.80 12.53
N ASP A 257 20.38 -21.90 12.39
CA ASP A 257 20.24 -23.08 13.27
C ASP A 257 21.24 -23.19 14.43
N LYS A 258 21.79 -22.06 14.94
CA LYS A 258 22.69 -22.14 16.11
C LYS A 258 22.43 -21.24 17.32
N ARG A 259 21.43 -20.36 17.33
CA ARG A 259 21.08 -19.59 18.55
C ARG A 259 19.60 -19.24 18.61
N SER A 260 18.79 -20.13 19.19
CA SER A 260 17.50 -19.79 19.81
C SER A 260 17.15 -20.90 20.79
N THR A 261 17.72 -20.87 21.99
CA THR A 261 17.27 -21.69 23.11
C THR A 261 16.00 -21.07 23.69
N ASN A 262 14.86 -21.30 23.04
CA ASN A 262 13.56 -20.97 23.65
C ASN A 262 13.07 -22.21 24.40
N SER A 263 12.75 -22.06 25.68
CA SER A 263 12.13 -23.11 26.49
C SER A 263 10.81 -23.58 25.85
N PRO A 264 10.46 -24.88 25.89
CA PRO A 264 9.14 -25.36 25.47
C PRO A 264 7.97 -24.65 26.19
N GLU A 265 8.21 -23.99 27.31
CA GLU A 265 7.22 -23.17 28.02
C GLU A 265 6.88 -21.84 27.32
N GLN A 266 7.90 -21.11 26.83
CA GLN A 266 7.71 -19.89 26.03
C GLN A 266 6.86 -20.16 24.79
N ALA A 267 7.12 -21.32 24.17
CA ALA A 267 6.40 -21.80 23.01
C ALA A 267 4.90 -22.00 23.26
N GLN A 268 4.56 -22.56 24.41
CA GLN A 268 3.18 -22.82 24.81
C GLN A 268 2.44 -21.52 25.17
N ARG A 269 3.12 -20.55 25.79
CA ARG A 269 2.52 -19.25 26.17
C ARG A 269 2.15 -18.39 24.96
N VAL A 270 3.03 -18.28 23.95
CA VAL A 270 2.72 -17.59 22.68
C VAL A 270 1.50 -18.22 22.00
N LYS A 271 1.47 -19.55 21.90
CA LYS A 271 0.31 -20.28 21.35
C LYS A 271 -0.95 -20.06 22.19
N ALA A 272 -0.85 -19.92 23.50
CA ALA A 272 -2.00 -19.65 24.38
C ALA A 272 -2.62 -18.26 24.10
N VAL A 273 -1.82 -17.22 23.88
CA VAL A 273 -2.31 -15.88 23.54
C VAL A 273 -3.02 -15.87 22.19
N ILE A 274 -2.41 -16.46 21.16
CA ILE A 274 -3.01 -16.56 19.83
C ILE A 274 -4.32 -17.37 19.91
N ARG A 275 -4.34 -18.45 20.68
CA ARG A 275 -5.55 -19.26 20.91
C ARG A 275 -6.62 -18.49 21.68
N ARG A 276 -6.25 -17.60 22.59
CA ARG A 276 -7.17 -16.71 23.32
C ARG A 276 -7.83 -15.72 22.36
N GLU A 277 -7.03 -15.03 21.54
CA GLU A 277 -7.54 -14.14 20.49
C GLU A 277 -8.43 -14.88 19.48
N TYR A 278 -8.07 -16.12 19.12
CA TYR A 278 -8.89 -16.95 18.23
C TYR A 278 -10.23 -17.35 18.86
N LYS A 279 -10.22 -17.70 20.16
CA LYS A 279 -11.44 -18.03 20.91
C LYS A 279 -12.36 -16.81 21.07
N ASN A 280 -11.80 -15.61 21.23
CA ASN A 280 -12.55 -14.35 21.31
C ASN A 280 -13.39 -14.06 20.05
N LEU A 281 -13.01 -14.61 18.89
CA LEU A 281 -13.78 -14.47 17.63
C LEU A 281 -15.03 -15.36 17.56
N GLY A 282 -15.22 -16.30 18.50
CA GLY A 282 -16.34 -17.24 18.49
C GLY A 282 -16.27 -18.28 17.36
N PRO A 283 -17.28 -19.17 17.26
CA PRO A 283 -17.36 -20.19 16.22
C PRO A 283 -17.53 -19.57 14.82
N VAL A 284 -17.22 -20.33 13.77
CA VAL A 284 -17.37 -19.87 12.38
C VAL A 284 -18.86 -19.63 12.10
N SER A 285 -19.18 -18.38 11.75
CA SER A 285 -20.56 -17.98 11.40
C SER A 285 -20.90 -18.43 9.98
N PHE A 286 -22.19 -18.68 9.73
CA PHE A 286 -22.70 -18.91 8.38
C PHE A 286 -22.32 -17.78 7.42
N ALA A 287 -22.43 -16.53 7.87
CA ALA A 287 -22.05 -15.38 7.06
C ALA A 287 -20.58 -15.39 6.65
N GLN A 288 -19.68 -15.87 7.52
CA GLN A 288 -18.26 -16.04 7.18
C GLN A 288 -18.09 -17.06 6.06
N GLY A 289 -18.81 -18.18 6.14
CA GLY A 289 -18.83 -19.19 5.07
C GLY A 289 -19.41 -18.64 3.77
N ALA A 290 -20.52 -17.91 3.83
CA ALA A 290 -21.17 -17.32 2.66
C ALA A 290 -20.27 -16.31 1.95
N VAL A 291 -19.60 -15.40 2.67
CA VAL A 291 -18.66 -14.43 2.05
C VAL A 291 -17.47 -15.13 1.40
N ILE A 292 -16.92 -16.19 2.02
CA ILE A 292 -15.85 -17.00 1.41
C ILE A 292 -16.34 -17.65 0.11
N VAL A 293 -17.56 -18.18 0.09
CA VAL A 293 -18.15 -18.75 -1.14
C VAL A 293 -18.28 -17.69 -2.23
N HIS A 294 -18.74 -16.47 -1.91
CA HIS A 294 -18.80 -15.37 -2.88
C HIS A 294 -17.43 -14.99 -3.42
N PHE A 295 -16.41 -14.94 -2.57
CA PHE A 295 -15.03 -14.69 -2.98
C PHE A 295 -14.49 -15.79 -3.90
N VAL A 296 -14.75 -17.06 -3.58
CA VAL A 296 -14.37 -18.20 -4.44
C VAL A 296 -15.11 -18.15 -5.78
N ILE A 297 -16.42 -17.81 -5.78
CA ILE A 297 -17.20 -17.63 -7.00
C ILE A 297 -16.58 -16.53 -7.87
N LEU A 298 -16.21 -15.38 -7.29
CA LEU A 298 -15.56 -14.30 -8.03
C LEU A 298 -14.25 -14.76 -8.67
N ALA A 299 -13.38 -15.44 -7.90
CA ALA A 299 -12.12 -15.96 -8.40
C ALA A 299 -12.31 -16.97 -9.55
N VAL A 300 -13.28 -17.89 -9.40
CA VAL A 300 -13.64 -18.85 -10.45
C VAL A 300 -14.16 -18.12 -11.69
N LEU A 301 -15.03 -17.12 -11.53
CA LEU A 301 -15.55 -16.34 -12.66
C LEU A 301 -14.44 -15.61 -13.42
N TRP A 302 -13.46 -15.01 -12.72
CA TRP A 302 -12.31 -14.40 -13.39
C TRP A 302 -11.47 -15.42 -14.16
N ILE A 303 -11.08 -16.52 -13.52
CA ILE A 303 -10.22 -17.55 -14.14
C ILE A 303 -10.91 -18.21 -15.34
N THR A 304 -12.20 -18.49 -15.22
CA THR A 304 -12.97 -19.19 -16.28
C THR A 304 -13.51 -18.24 -17.36
N ARG A 305 -13.28 -16.92 -17.24
CA ARG A 305 -13.75 -15.93 -18.23
C ARG A 305 -13.12 -16.16 -19.60
N ASP A 306 -11.80 -16.31 -19.64
CA ASP A 306 -11.02 -16.55 -20.84
C ASP A 306 -9.82 -17.45 -20.54
N LEU A 307 -9.95 -18.75 -20.82
CA LEU A 307 -8.91 -19.77 -20.57
C LEU A 307 -7.86 -19.81 -21.69
N GLY A 308 -7.38 -18.65 -22.13
CA GLY A 308 -6.20 -18.54 -23.01
C GLY A 308 -6.26 -19.40 -24.27
N GLY A 309 -7.43 -19.45 -24.93
CA GLY A 309 -7.63 -20.22 -26.17
C GLY A 309 -8.55 -21.44 -26.03
N ALA A 310 -8.65 -22.05 -24.85
CA ALA A 310 -9.47 -23.26 -24.61
C ALA A 310 -10.99 -23.01 -24.53
N GLY A 311 -11.43 -21.76 -24.54
CA GLY A 311 -12.82 -21.36 -24.29
C GLY A 311 -12.95 -20.54 -23.01
N GLY A 312 -14.18 -20.19 -22.65
CA GLY A 312 -14.48 -19.40 -21.46
C GLY A 312 -15.92 -18.91 -21.53
N TRP A 313 -16.54 -18.68 -20.37
CA TRP A 313 -17.94 -18.23 -20.34
C TRP A 313 -18.11 -16.84 -20.99
N GLY A 314 -17.02 -16.05 -21.10
CA GLY A 314 -17.03 -14.77 -21.80
C GLY A 314 -17.34 -14.87 -23.30
N ARG A 315 -17.11 -16.03 -23.94
CA ARG A 315 -17.42 -16.27 -25.36
C ARG A 315 -18.91 -16.45 -25.65
N ILE A 316 -19.73 -16.68 -24.61
CA ILE A 316 -21.19 -16.79 -24.73
C ILE A 316 -21.79 -15.43 -25.12
N PHE A 317 -21.10 -14.34 -24.77
CA PHE A 317 -21.53 -12.98 -25.04
C PHE A 317 -20.81 -12.41 -26.27
N PRO A 318 -21.36 -11.35 -26.90
CA PRO A 318 -20.70 -10.71 -28.04
C PRO A 318 -19.27 -10.24 -27.68
N PRO A 319 -18.33 -10.28 -28.63
CA PRO A 319 -16.93 -9.97 -28.35
C PRO A 319 -16.77 -8.57 -27.74
N LYS A 320 -15.94 -8.47 -26.70
CA LYS A 320 -15.64 -7.24 -25.93
C LYS A 320 -16.80 -6.62 -25.15
N THR A 321 -17.92 -7.31 -24.99
CA THR A 321 -19.04 -6.80 -24.16
C THR A 321 -18.90 -7.12 -22.69
N VAL A 322 -18.30 -8.27 -22.35
CA VAL A 322 -18.09 -8.71 -20.97
C VAL A 322 -16.61 -8.72 -20.62
N THR A 323 -16.28 -8.02 -19.55
CA THR A 323 -14.93 -7.81 -19.01
C THR A 323 -14.86 -8.33 -17.58
N ASP A 324 -13.67 -8.24 -16.95
CA ASP A 324 -13.48 -8.65 -15.55
C ASP A 324 -14.29 -7.82 -14.55
N SER A 325 -14.73 -6.61 -14.93
CA SER A 325 -15.57 -5.75 -14.08
C SER A 325 -16.98 -6.30 -13.87
N THR A 326 -17.51 -7.01 -14.87
CA THR A 326 -18.88 -7.57 -14.84
C THR A 326 -19.08 -8.61 -13.73
N PRO A 327 -18.26 -9.67 -13.60
CA PRO A 327 -18.38 -10.61 -12.49
C PRO A 327 -18.06 -9.96 -11.15
N SER A 328 -17.15 -8.97 -11.12
CA SER A 328 -16.82 -8.21 -9.91
C SER A 328 -18.07 -7.51 -9.36
N ILE A 329 -18.73 -6.69 -10.17
CA ILE A 329 -19.95 -5.97 -9.78
C ILE A 329 -21.12 -6.93 -9.49
N LEU A 330 -21.26 -8.02 -10.26
CA LEU A 330 -22.29 -9.03 -10.02
C LEU A 330 -22.16 -9.63 -8.61
N VAL A 331 -20.95 -10.04 -8.22
CA VAL A 331 -20.68 -10.58 -6.89
C VAL A 331 -20.87 -9.51 -5.82
N SER A 332 -20.42 -8.28 -6.05
CA SER A 332 -20.66 -7.16 -5.14
C SER A 332 -22.15 -6.93 -4.87
N ILE A 333 -22.99 -6.91 -5.90
CA ILE A 333 -24.45 -6.75 -5.76
C ILE A 333 -25.03 -7.92 -4.96
N SER A 334 -24.57 -9.15 -5.23
CA SER A 334 -25.07 -10.33 -4.52
C SER A 334 -24.80 -10.30 -3.01
N LEU A 335 -23.72 -9.65 -2.55
CA LEU A 335 -23.43 -9.46 -1.12
C LEU A 335 -24.48 -8.59 -0.40
N PHE A 336 -25.14 -7.67 -1.11
CA PHE A 336 -26.23 -6.86 -0.56
C PHE A 336 -27.58 -7.58 -0.57
N LEU A 337 -27.70 -8.65 -1.36
CA LEU A 337 -28.93 -9.45 -1.50
C LEU A 337 -28.93 -10.67 -0.57
N PHE A 338 -27.78 -11.30 -0.36
CA PHE A 338 -27.69 -12.57 0.36
C PHE A 338 -27.82 -12.37 1.89
N PRO A 339 -28.66 -13.16 2.58
CA PRO A 339 -28.89 -13.02 4.02
C PRO A 339 -27.69 -13.51 4.85
N ALA A 340 -27.39 -12.80 5.95
CA ALA A 340 -26.30 -13.16 6.87
C ALA A 340 -26.62 -14.34 7.81
N VAL A 341 -27.88 -14.79 7.86
CA VAL A 341 -28.33 -15.92 8.67
C VAL A 341 -29.04 -16.95 7.80
N LEU A 342 -29.12 -18.19 8.28
CA LEU A 342 -29.73 -19.26 7.50
C LEU A 342 -31.26 -19.06 7.37
N PRO A 343 -31.84 -19.38 6.20
CA PRO A 343 -33.27 -19.24 5.94
C PRO A 343 -34.18 -19.90 6.98
N TRP A 344 -33.83 -21.08 7.47
CA TRP A 344 -34.65 -21.81 8.45
C TRP A 344 -34.60 -21.24 9.88
N LYS A 345 -33.71 -20.27 10.18
CA LYS A 345 -33.67 -19.57 11.49
C LYS A 345 -34.27 -18.16 11.42
N PHE A 346 -34.92 -17.78 10.31
CA PHE A 346 -35.55 -16.47 10.15
C PHE A 346 -36.69 -16.26 11.15
N SER A 347 -37.51 -17.30 11.38
CA SER A 347 -38.73 -17.21 12.19
C SER A 347 -38.45 -16.98 13.68
N ASP A 348 -37.54 -17.74 14.29
CA ASP A 348 -37.35 -17.73 15.76
C ASP A 348 -36.57 -16.52 16.28
N ARG A 349 -35.70 -15.93 15.44
CA ARG A 349 -34.75 -14.89 15.90
C ARG A 349 -35.13 -13.47 15.53
N TYR A 350 -35.97 -13.28 14.52
CA TYR A 350 -36.18 -11.96 13.93
C TYR A 350 -37.59 -11.38 14.08
N ASN A 351 -38.60 -12.09 14.62
CA ASN A 351 -39.93 -11.53 15.00
C ASN A 351 -40.44 -10.38 14.09
N GLY A 352 -40.43 -10.58 12.77
CA GLY A 352 -40.90 -9.58 11.78
C GLY A 352 -39.93 -8.44 11.43
N LYS A 353 -38.69 -8.44 11.92
CA LYS A 353 -37.61 -7.52 11.52
C LYS A 353 -36.87 -8.03 10.28
N SER A 354 -36.37 -7.10 9.46
CA SER A 354 -35.59 -7.44 8.27
C SER A 354 -34.31 -8.20 8.62
N VAL A 355 -34.04 -9.27 7.87
CA VAL A 355 -32.80 -10.04 7.99
C VAL A 355 -31.66 -9.20 7.43
N PRO A 356 -30.55 -8.99 8.17
CA PRO A 356 -29.42 -8.25 7.64
C PRO A 356 -28.77 -9.01 6.47
N ALA A 357 -28.45 -8.29 5.40
CA ALA A 357 -27.64 -8.81 4.30
C ALA A 357 -26.19 -9.09 4.75
N LEU A 358 -25.41 -9.81 3.94
CA LEU A 358 -23.99 -10.06 4.22
C LEU A 358 -23.21 -8.75 4.33
N LEU A 359 -23.54 -7.75 3.53
CA LEU A 359 -22.95 -6.42 3.63
C LEU A 359 -24.06 -5.36 3.59
N PRO A 360 -24.38 -4.66 4.70
CA PRO A 360 -25.31 -3.53 4.64
C PRO A 360 -24.65 -2.31 3.99
N TRP A 361 -25.42 -1.51 3.24
CA TRP A 361 -24.90 -0.34 2.52
C TRP A 361 -24.11 0.64 3.42
N LYS A 362 -24.61 0.93 4.63
CA LYS A 362 -23.91 1.80 5.59
C LYS A 362 -22.54 1.28 6.00
N ALA A 363 -22.34 -0.05 6.02
CA ALA A 363 -21.02 -0.63 6.28
C ALA A 363 -20.13 -0.49 5.04
N ALA A 364 -20.64 -0.77 3.85
CA ALA A 364 -19.90 -0.58 2.59
C ALA A 364 -19.47 0.88 2.41
N GLU A 365 -20.36 1.85 2.63
CA GLU A 365 -20.07 3.29 2.54
C GLU A 365 -18.90 3.71 3.44
N LYS A 366 -18.82 3.15 4.66
CA LYS A 366 -17.79 3.48 5.64
C LYS A 366 -16.46 2.74 5.40
N MET A 367 -16.52 1.51 4.90
CA MET A 367 -15.34 0.64 4.78
C MET A 367 -14.66 0.75 3.40
N VAL A 368 -15.41 1.05 2.35
CA VAL A 368 -14.86 1.23 1.00
C VAL A 368 -14.08 2.54 0.94
N PRO A 369 -12.80 2.53 0.51
CA PRO A 369 -12.00 3.74 0.39
C PRO A 369 -12.34 4.50 -0.92
N TRP A 370 -13.47 5.19 -0.96
CA TRP A 370 -13.95 5.92 -2.15
C TRP A 370 -12.94 6.93 -2.71
N GLY A 371 -12.07 7.48 -1.87
CA GLY A 371 -11.00 8.37 -2.31
C GLY A 371 -10.02 7.71 -3.29
N VAL A 372 -9.77 6.41 -3.16
CA VAL A 372 -8.91 5.64 -4.07
C VAL A 372 -9.58 5.45 -5.43
N VAL A 373 -10.91 5.24 -5.45
CA VAL A 373 -11.69 5.15 -6.69
C VAL A 373 -11.62 6.45 -7.47
N LEU A 374 -11.80 7.59 -6.80
CA LEU A 374 -11.68 8.92 -7.41
C LEU A 374 -10.26 9.21 -7.92
N LEU A 375 -9.25 8.76 -7.18
CA LEU A 375 -7.84 8.91 -7.57
C LEU A 375 -7.50 8.14 -8.84
N LEU A 376 -7.96 6.90 -8.96
CA LEU A 376 -7.79 6.11 -10.18
C LEU A 376 -8.44 6.80 -11.39
N GLY A 377 -9.65 7.34 -11.21
CA GLY A 377 -10.34 8.13 -12.23
C GLY A 377 -9.58 9.38 -12.66
N GLY A 378 -9.00 10.12 -11.70
CA GLY A 378 -8.14 11.27 -11.97
C GLY A 378 -6.88 10.89 -12.75
N GLY A 379 -6.25 9.76 -12.42
CA GLY A 379 -5.11 9.22 -13.17
C GLY A 379 -5.46 8.87 -14.62
N PHE A 380 -6.61 8.23 -14.86
CA PHE A 380 -7.09 7.95 -16.22
C PHE A 380 -7.44 9.22 -17.01
N ALA A 381 -7.99 10.23 -16.34
CA ALA A 381 -8.24 11.53 -16.94
C ALA A 381 -6.92 12.20 -17.37
N LEU A 382 -5.89 12.20 -16.50
CA LEU A 382 -4.58 12.74 -16.83
C LEU A 382 -3.94 12.00 -18.01
N ALA A 383 -3.92 10.66 -17.96
CA ALA A 383 -3.38 9.84 -19.04
C ALA A 383 -4.05 10.15 -20.39
N HIS A 384 -5.37 10.27 -20.40
CA HIS A 384 -6.09 10.64 -21.61
C HIS A 384 -5.81 12.09 -22.06
N GLY A 385 -5.71 13.03 -21.11
CA GLY A 385 -5.33 14.41 -21.37
C GLY A 385 -3.94 14.51 -22.00
N SER A 386 -2.97 13.74 -21.53
CA SER A 386 -1.61 13.69 -22.10
C SER A 386 -1.60 13.16 -23.53
N GLN A 387 -2.41 12.15 -23.83
CA GLN A 387 -2.55 11.60 -25.18
C GLN A 387 -3.21 12.60 -26.15
N VAL A 388 -4.32 13.21 -25.76
CA VAL A 388 -5.07 14.13 -26.65
C VAL A 388 -4.33 15.46 -26.86
N SER A 389 -3.56 15.91 -25.86
CA SER A 389 -2.78 17.14 -25.95
C SER A 389 -1.53 17.04 -26.82
N GLY A 390 -1.08 15.83 -27.16
CA GLY A 390 0.25 15.62 -27.76
C GLY A 390 1.41 15.75 -26.77
N LEU A 391 1.12 15.99 -25.47
CA LEU A 391 2.15 16.10 -24.44
C LEU A 391 2.96 14.79 -24.32
N SER A 392 2.27 13.66 -24.49
CA SER A 392 2.92 12.36 -24.59
C SER A 392 3.95 12.36 -25.73
N ASP A 393 3.56 12.59 -26.98
CA ASP A 393 4.49 12.59 -28.12
C ASP A 393 5.70 13.54 -27.92
N TRP A 394 5.45 14.74 -27.36
CA TRP A 394 6.51 15.71 -27.04
C TRP A 394 7.51 15.18 -26.01
N LEU A 395 7.01 14.61 -24.90
CA LEU A 395 7.85 14.03 -23.86
C LEU A 395 8.65 12.82 -24.40
N GLY A 396 8.04 12.04 -25.30
CA GLY A 396 8.72 10.97 -26.03
C GLY A 396 9.92 11.49 -26.85
N CYS A 397 9.77 12.62 -27.56
CA CYS A 397 10.87 13.23 -28.30
C CYS A 397 12.03 13.67 -27.40
N GLU A 398 11.77 14.27 -26.24
CA GLU A 398 12.82 14.65 -25.28
C GLU A 398 13.52 13.43 -24.67
N LEU A 399 12.78 12.34 -24.43
CA LEU A 399 13.34 11.10 -23.91
C LEU A 399 14.19 10.33 -24.95
N ARG A 400 14.29 10.80 -26.21
CA ARG A 400 15.21 10.22 -27.21
C ARG A 400 16.68 10.32 -26.83
N VAL A 401 17.06 11.21 -25.90
CA VAL A 401 18.42 11.23 -25.31
C VAL A 401 18.78 9.87 -24.71
N PHE A 402 17.79 9.09 -24.28
CA PHE A 402 18.01 7.75 -23.76
C PHE A 402 18.01 6.63 -24.82
N LYS A 403 17.78 6.93 -26.10
CA LYS A 403 17.73 5.92 -27.18
C LYS A 403 19.04 5.13 -27.32
N ASP A 404 20.16 5.73 -26.96
CA ASP A 404 21.48 5.08 -27.02
C ASP A 404 21.75 4.14 -25.84
N PHE A 405 20.88 4.13 -24.81
CA PHE A 405 21.01 3.24 -23.66
C PHE A 405 20.24 1.94 -23.89
N GLU A 406 20.76 0.85 -23.34
CA GLU A 406 20.04 -0.43 -23.36
C GLU A 406 18.77 -0.34 -22.50
N PRO A 407 17.62 -0.89 -22.96
CA PRO A 407 16.33 -0.76 -22.28
C PRO A 407 16.33 -1.20 -20.81
N TRP A 408 17.13 -2.22 -20.45
CA TRP A 408 17.23 -2.71 -19.07
C TRP A 408 17.91 -1.68 -18.14
N VAL A 409 18.88 -0.91 -18.65
CA VAL A 409 19.55 0.16 -17.89
C VAL A 409 18.55 1.26 -17.59
N MET A 410 17.74 1.61 -18.58
CA MET A 410 16.68 2.60 -18.42
C MET A 410 15.65 2.14 -17.40
N ASN A 411 15.19 0.89 -17.50
CA ASN A 411 14.25 0.29 -16.56
C ASN A 411 14.79 0.34 -15.12
N LEU A 412 16.08 0.02 -14.93
CA LEU A 412 16.76 0.11 -13.64
C LEU A 412 16.77 1.53 -13.06
N VAL A 413 17.21 2.51 -13.86
CA VAL A 413 17.29 3.91 -13.42
C VAL A 413 15.90 4.45 -13.08
N LEU A 414 14.91 4.18 -13.93
CA LEU A 414 13.53 4.63 -13.73
C LEU A 414 12.91 4.02 -12.48
N CYS A 415 13.11 2.73 -12.24
CA CYS A 415 12.61 2.08 -11.02
C CYS A 415 13.23 2.69 -9.75
N TYR A 416 14.51 3.08 -9.77
CA TYR A 416 15.13 3.78 -8.63
C TYR A 416 14.60 5.20 -8.43
N ILE A 417 14.40 5.96 -9.52
CA ILE A 417 13.79 7.30 -9.44
C ILE A 417 12.40 7.20 -8.82
N VAL A 418 11.60 6.22 -9.24
CA VAL A 418 10.25 5.99 -8.74
C VAL A 418 10.25 5.52 -7.29
N ALA A 419 11.12 4.57 -6.93
CA ALA A 419 11.29 4.09 -5.56
C ALA A 419 11.70 5.23 -4.61
N ALA A 420 12.60 6.12 -5.05
CA ALA A 420 13.00 7.29 -4.27
C ALA A 420 11.88 8.33 -4.17
N ALA A 421 11.17 8.60 -5.26
CA ALA A 421 10.05 9.54 -5.26
C ALA A 421 8.94 9.09 -4.29
N THR A 422 8.67 7.79 -4.22
CA THR A 422 7.59 7.26 -3.37
C THR A 422 7.86 7.35 -1.87
N GLU A 423 9.08 7.71 -1.45
CA GLU A 423 9.38 7.98 -0.04
C GLU A 423 8.79 9.31 0.46
N VAL A 424 8.53 10.24 -0.46
CA VAL A 424 8.07 11.61 -0.12
C VAL A 424 6.68 11.92 -0.67
N THR A 425 6.03 10.96 -1.31
CA THR A 425 4.74 11.17 -1.98
C THR A 425 3.94 9.88 -1.99
N SER A 426 2.60 10.00 -2.01
CA SER A 426 1.70 8.86 -2.06
C SER A 426 1.97 7.92 -3.25
N ASN A 427 2.09 6.62 -2.98
CA ASN A 427 2.32 5.56 -3.97
C ASN A 427 1.39 5.69 -5.19
N THR A 428 0.09 5.89 -4.94
CA THR A 428 -0.91 5.97 -6.02
C THR A 428 -0.80 7.27 -6.82
N ALA A 429 -0.35 8.37 -6.20
CA ALA A 429 -0.15 9.64 -6.90
C ALA A 429 1.04 9.55 -7.86
N ILE A 430 2.18 9.01 -7.43
CA ILE A 430 3.34 8.81 -8.32
C ILE A 430 3.02 7.82 -9.43
N CYS A 431 2.33 6.71 -9.11
CA CYS A 431 1.87 5.77 -10.12
C CYS A 431 1.05 6.49 -11.21
N SER A 432 0.06 7.30 -10.82
CA SER A 432 -0.77 8.06 -11.76
C SER A 432 0.02 9.06 -12.61
N LEU A 433 1.08 9.67 -12.04
CA LEU A 433 1.96 10.59 -12.76
C LEU A 433 2.93 9.87 -13.72
N MET A 434 3.45 8.71 -13.33
CA MET A 434 4.47 7.99 -14.08
C MET A 434 3.89 7.14 -15.20
N MET A 435 2.65 6.61 -15.07
CA MET A 435 2.06 5.73 -16.09
C MET A 435 2.03 6.34 -17.51
N PRO A 436 1.61 7.60 -17.72
CA PRO A 436 1.62 8.20 -19.06
C PRO A 436 3.03 8.35 -19.61
N ILE A 437 4.00 8.68 -18.75
CA ILE A 437 5.42 8.87 -19.11
C ILE A 437 6.05 7.55 -19.55
N MET A 438 5.82 6.48 -18.78
CA MET A 438 6.36 5.15 -19.09
C MET A 438 5.76 4.55 -20.36
N SER A 439 4.45 4.74 -20.55
CA SER A 439 3.77 4.29 -21.77
C SER A 439 4.39 4.93 -23.01
N GLU A 440 4.66 6.23 -22.94
CA GLU A 440 5.19 6.99 -24.06
C GLU A 440 6.64 6.65 -24.37
N LEU A 441 7.46 6.54 -23.32
CA LEU A 441 8.85 6.12 -23.45
C LEU A 441 8.96 4.78 -24.18
N ALA A 442 8.09 3.82 -23.83
CA ALA A 442 8.03 2.53 -24.49
C ALA A 442 7.70 2.64 -25.98
N MET A 443 6.70 3.47 -26.32
CA MET A 443 6.26 3.69 -27.70
C MET A 443 7.38 4.33 -28.54
N THR A 444 8.11 5.29 -27.97
CA THR A 444 9.26 5.94 -28.62
C THR A 444 10.41 4.96 -28.88
N LEU A 445 10.67 4.05 -27.94
CA LEU A 445 11.70 3.02 -28.07
C LEU A 445 11.26 1.82 -28.93
N GLY A 446 9.98 1.77 -29.32
CA GLY A 446 9.44 0.65 -30.10
C GLY A 446 9.36 -0.66 -29.32
N VAL A 447 9.25 -0.59 -27.99
CA VAL A 447 9.06 -1.75 -27.09
C VAL A 447 7.62 -1.78 -26.56
N ASN A 448 7.19 -2.92 -26.02
CA ASN A 448 5.86 -3.05 -25.45
C ASN A 448 5.68 -2.07 -24.26
N PRO A 449 4.62 -1.23 -24.20
CA PRO A 449 4.35 -0.33 -23.06
C PRO A 449 4.39 -0.98 -21.69
N LEU A 450 4.00 -2.26 -21.62
CA LEU A 450 4.04 -3.03 -20.37
C LEU A 450 5.47 -3.17 -19.81
N TYR A 451 6.51 -3.11 -20.65
CA TYR A 451 7.90 -3.28 -20.23
C TYR A 451 8.34 -2.24 -19.18
N PHE A 452 7.94 -0.96 -19.36
CA PHE A 452 8.26 0.09 -18.38
C PHE A 452 7.11 0.33 -17.39
N MET A 453 5.85 0.20 -17.83
CA MET A 453 4.70 0.48 -16.98
C MET A 453 4.57 -0.53 -15.83
N PHE A 454 4.80 -1.83 -16.10
CA PHE A 454 4.63 -2.89 -15.10
C PHE A 454 5.64 -2.78 -13.96
N PRO A 455 6.98 -2.78 -14.18
CA PRO A 455 7.94 -2.61 -13.10
C PRO A 455 7.79 -1.26 -12.42
N THR A 456 7.50 -0.17 -13.16
CA THR A 456 7.26 1.13 -12.53
C THR A 456 6.07 1.11 -11.58
N ALA A 457 4.97 0.44 -11.96
CA ALA A 457 3.81 0.26 -11.07
C ALA A 457 4.21 -0.41 -9.75
N ILE A 458 5.02 -1.47 -9.84
CA ILE A 458 5.49 -2.22 -8.67
C ILE A 458 6.46 -1.37 -7.83
N ALA A 459 7.38 -0.65 -8.47
CA ALA A 459 8.35 0.22 -7.79
C ALA A 459 7.69 1.34 -6.97
N THR A 460 6.51 1.83 -7.37
CA THR A 460 5.75 2.79 -6.54
C THR A 460 5.29 2.22 -5.19
N SER A 461 5.35 0.91 -5.00
CA SER A 461 5.04 0.29 -3.70
C SER A 461 6.29 0.12 -2.80
N PHE A 462 7.49 0.40 -3.31
CA PHE A 462 8.75 0.28 -2.58
C PHE A 462 9.08 1.52 -1.74
N ALA A 463 8.13 1.89 -0.88
CA ALA A 463 8.26 3.00 0.06
C ALA A 463 8.57 2.45 1.47
N PHE A 464 9.86 2.29 1.77
CA PHE A 464 10.35 1.56 2.95
C PHE A 464 11.18 2.42 3.91
N MET A 465 11.63 3.61 3.51
CA MET A 465 12.61 4.41 4.25
C MET A 465 11.98 5.37 5.26
N LEU A 466 10.88 6.04 4.91
CA LEU A 466 10.30 7.08 5.76
C LEU A 466 8.97 6.66 6.41
N PRO A 467 8.72 7.08 7.67
CA PRO A 467 7.43 6.85 8.34
C PRO A 467 6.27 7.50 7.60
N VAL A 468 6.50 8.68 7.01
CA VAL A 468 5.46 9.44 6.30
C VAL A 468 5.15 8.87 4.91
N ALA A 469 6.06 8.07 4.35
CA ALA A 469 5.97 7.58 2.98
C ALA A 469 4.70 6.75 2.73
N THR A 470 4.37 5.87 3.68
CA THR A 470 3.17 5.04 3.60
C THR A 470 2.46 4.95 4.95
N PRO A 471 1.12 4.88 4.96
CA PRO A 471 0.40 4.73 6.23
C PRO A 471 0.79 3.47 7.03
N PRO A 472 1.10 2.30 6.44
CA PRO A 472 1.73 1.18 7.14
C PRO A 472 2.97 1.56 7.95
N ASN A 473 3.89 2.31 7.35
CA ASN A 473 5.10 2.76 8.04
C ASN A 473 4.75 3.72 9.20
N ALA A 474 3.79 4.63 8.99
CA ALA A 474 3.33 5.55 10.03
C ALA A 474 2.66 4.84 11.22
N VAL A 475 1.83 3.83 10.93
CA VAL A 475 1.17 3.00 11.97
C VAL A 475 2.22 2.26 12.79
N VAL A 476 3.25 1.69 12.17
CA VAL A 476 4.33 1.04 12.91
C VAL A 476 5.13 2.02 13.75
N PHE A 477 5.41 3.20 13.20
CA PHE A 477 6.15 4.25 13.88
C PHE A 477 5.41 4.78 15.12
N SER A 478 4.06 4.85 15.09
CA SER A 478 3.27 5.34 16.22
C SER A 478 3.32 4.46 17.47
N TYR A 479 3.75 3.19 17.36
CA TYR A 479 3.94 2.31 18.52
C TYR A 479 5.27 2.55 19.26
N GLY A 480 6.14 3.42 18.75
CA GLY A 480 7.30 3.93 19.50
C GLY A 480 8.53 3.02 19.55
N TYR A 481 8.47 1.79 19.02
CA TYR A 481 9.61 0.87 19.02
C TYR A 481 10.70 1.20 17.98
N VAL A 482 10.34 1.90 16.89
CA VAL A 482 11.20 2.12 15.71
C VAL A 482 11.59 3.60 15.63
N LYS A 483 12.89 3.90 15.51
CA LYS A 483 13.37 5.27 15.23
C LYS A 483 13.43 5.53 13.73
N VAL A 484 13.34 6.79 13.33
CA VAL A 484 13.42 7.20 11.90
C VAL A 484 14.70 6.68 11.24
N ALA A 485 15.84 6.74 11.93
CA ALA A 485 17.11 6.24 11.42
C ALA A 485 17.11 4.71 11.18
N ASP A 486 16.46 3.94 12.05
CA ASP A 486 16.35 2.48 11.91
C ASP A 486 15.55 2.13 10.64
N MET A 487 14.43 2.84 10.41
CA MET A 487 13.55 2.66 9.26
C MET A 487 14.22 3.12 7.96
N ALA A 488 14.91 4.26 7.97
CA ALA A 488 15.59 4.79 6.80
C ALA A 488 16.73 3.87 6.33
N MET A 489 17.54 3.36 7.26
CA MET A 489 18.65 2.45 6.93
C MET A 489 18.15 1.09 6.44
N ALA A 490 17.15 0.52 7.11
CA ALA A 490 16.54 -0.75 6.68
C ALA A 490 15.87 -0.60 5.30
N GLY A 491 15.10 0.47 5.12
CA GLY A 491 14.40 0.75 3.87
C GLY A 491 15.33 0.98 2.69
N PHE A 492 16.46 1.67 2.90
CA PHE A 492 17.44 1.91 1.83
C PHE A 492 18.02 0.60 1.28
N ILE A 493 18.41 -0.31 2.19
CA ILE A 493 18.92 -1.63 1.81
C ILE A 493 17.84 -2.42 1.06
N ILE A 494 16.60 -2.40 1.57
CA ILE A 494 15.50 -3.12 0.93
C ILE A 494 15.18 -2.52 -0.44
N ASN A 495 15.19 -1.19 -0.62
CA ASN A 495 14.96 -0.56 -1.92
C ASN A 495 16.01 -0.99 -2.96
N ILE A 496 17.29 -1.03 -2.58
CA ILE A 496 18.36 -1.53 -3.45
C ILE A 496 18.07 -2.96 -3.89
N VAL A 497 17.78 -3.85 -2.94
CA VAL A 497 17.53 -5.26 -3.23
C VAL A 497 16.24 -5.45 -4.05
N ALA A 498 15.15 -4.77 -3.66
CA ALA A 498 13.85 -4.92 -4.27
C ALA A 498 13.82 -4.43 -5.72
N VAL A 499 14.44 -3.28 -6.01
CA VAL A 499 14.54 -2.76 -7.37
C VAL A 499 15.39 -3.69 -8.25
N LEU A 500 16.52 -4.19 -7.76
CA LEU A 500 17.34 -5.15 -8.51
C LEU A 500 16.58 -6.45 -8.81
N VAL A 501 15.88 -6.99 -7.82
CA VAL A 501 15.04 -8.18 -7.98
C VAL A 501 13.92 -7.92 -8.99
N LEU A 502 13.29 -6.74 -8.94
CA LEU A 502 12.23 -6.36 -9.86
C LEU A 502 12.71 -6.23 -11.31
N VAL A 503 13.87 -5.61 -11.52
CA VAL A 503 14.46 -5.48 -12.87
C VAL A 503 14.85 -6.86 -13.39
N LEU A 504 15.58 -7.66 -12.59
CA LEU A 504 15.94 -9.02 -12.98
C LEU A 504 14.70 -9.87 -13.26
N ALA A 505 13.63 -9.67 -12.49
CA ALA A 505 12.34 -10.31 -12.73
C ALA A 505 11.73 -9.88 -14.06
N THR A 506 11.77 -8.60 -14.38
CA THR A 506 11.24 -8.06 -15.63
C THR A 506 11.99 -8.63 -16.84
N GLU A 507 13.33 -8.68 -16.78
CA GLU A 507 14.18 -9.17 -17.86
C GLU A 507 14.17 -10.70 -18.05
N THR A 508 13.66 -11.47 -17.09
CA THR A 508 13.70 -12.94 -17.15
C THR A 508 12.30 -13.54 -17.40
N TRP A 509 11.61 -13.94 -16.32
CA TRP A 509 10.25 -14.47 -16.37
C TRP A 509 9.21 -13.44 -16.82
N GLY A 510 9.43 -12.14 -16.58
CA GLY A 510 8.55 -11.08 -17.10
C GLY A 510 8.49 -11.08 -18.63
N ASP A 511 9.63 -11.02 -19.30
CA ASP A 511 9.70 -11.08 -20.77
C ASP A 511 9.15 -12.41 -21.32
N ALA A 512 9.44 -13.53 -20.65
CA ALA A 512 8.89 -14.83 -21.05
C ALA A 512 7.35 -14.91 -21.00
N ILE A 513 6.71 -14.17 -20.08
CA ILE A 513 5.24 -14.15 -19.93
C ILE A 513 4.60 -13.12 -20.85
N PHE A 514 5.17 -11.92 -20.93
CA PHE A 514 4.52 -10.76 -21.57
C PHE A 514 5.09 -10.41 -22.96
N GLY A 515 6.22 -11.01 -23.36
CA GLY A 515 6.88 -10.75 -24.64
C GLY A 515 7.25 -9.28 -24.81
N PHE A 516 7.98 -8.72 -23.85
CA PHE A 516 8.25 -7.29 -23.74
C PHE A 516 9.04 -6.73 -24.93
N HIS A 517 9.93 -7.53 -25.51
CA HIS A 517 10.71 -7.14 -26.70
C HIS A 517 9.92 -7.18 -28.02
N THR A 518 8.68 -7.68 -28.01
CA THR A 518 7.83 -7.73 -29.20
C THR A 518 6.72 -6.68 -29.14
N LEU A 519 6.71 -5.73 -30.09
CA LEU A 519 5.64 -4.73 -30.18
C LEU A 519 4.34 -5.41 -30.67
N PRO A 520 3.23 -5.38 -29.90
CA PRO A 520 1.97 -5.99 -30.33
C PRO A 520 1.44 -5.33 -31.61
N ALA A 521 0.79 -6.11 -32.49
CA ALA A 521 0.33 -5.64 -33.80
C ALA A 521 -0.61 -4.41 -33.74
N ALA A 522 -1.38 -4.26 -32.66
CA ALA A 522 -2.25 -3.11 -32.42
C ALA A 522 -1.48 -1.76 -32.32
N PHE A 523 -0.24 -1.80 -31.84
CA PHE A 523 0.63 -0.63 -31.73
C PHE A 523 1.52 -0.42 -32.96
N LYS A 524 1.74 -1.46 -33.79
CA LYS A 524 2.44 -1.33 -35.08
C LYS A 524 1.66 -0.45 -36.06
N THR A 525 0.33 -0.56 -36.08
CA THR A 525 -0.54 0.28 -36.91
C THR A 525 -0.49 1.76 -36.54
N LEU A 526 -0.38 2.09 -35.25
CA LEU A 526 -0.20 3.47 -34.78
C LEU A 526 1.13 4.05 -35.26
N ASN A 527 2.20 3.24 -35.26
CA ASN A 527 3.52 3.63 -35.74
C ASN A 527 3.57 3.86 -37.27
N VAL A 528 2.75 3.16 -38.07
CA VAL A 528 2.67 3.39 -39.53
C VAL A 528 1.89 4.66 -39.86
N THR A 529 0.85 5.01 -39.09
CA THR A 529 0.24 6.35 -39.17
C THR A 529 1.18 7.44 -38.68
N ALA A 530 1.95 7.17 -37.62
CA ALA A 530 2.93 8.10 -37.06
C ALA A 530 4.23 8.20 -37.86
N SER A 531 4.52 7.27 -38.79
CA SER A 531 5.63 7.37 -39.74
C SER A 531 5.24 8.06 -41.05
N ASN A 532 3.94 8.05 -41.40
CA ASN A 532 3.41 8.77 -42.57
C ASN A 532 3.04 10.23 -42.27
N SER A 533 2.72 10.56 -41.02
CA SER A 533 3.06 11.87 -40.52
C SER A 533 4.56 11.86 -40.27
N THR A 534 5.33 12.78 -40.83
CA THR A 534 6.52 13.23 -40.11
C THR A 534 6.07 13.56 -38.68
N LEU A 535 6.38 12.68 -37.72
CA LEU A 535 6.35 12.99 -36.29
C LEU A 535 6.93 14.39 -36.18
N LYS A 536 6.11 15.36 -35.75
CA LYS A 536 6.48 16.77 -35.67
C LYS A 536 7.50 16.98 -34.54
N CYS A 537 8.68 16.46 -34.78
CA CYS A 537 9.96 16.90 -34.28
C CYS A 537 10.74 17.16 -35.60
#